data_AF-A0A7W0VTH3-F1
#
_entry.id   AF-A0A7W0VTH3-F1
#
_cell.length_a   1.000
_cell.length_b   1.000
_cell.length_c   1.000
_cell.angle_alpha   90.00
_cell.angle_beta   90.00
_cell.angle_gamma   90.00
#
_symmetry.space_group_name_H-M   'P 1'
#
loop_
_entity.id
_entity.type
_entity.pdbx_description
1 polymer ?
#
loop_
_entity_poly.entity_id
_entity_poly.type
_entity_poly.pdbx_seq_one_letter_code
_entity_poly.pdbx_strand_id
1 'polypeptide(L)'
;MRLVLVALVLLVGCGGQKPVPKRLVVEGDLGSWKYRRFQGPLLDVEVWIANNKGEAYSASYITSDAEKRGKIEDKDLVNVTVTSYEKPDGVVRETVKLVRRLAQEKGYQVDEEKISGVRALTIKGPAEAWVMWPSKTHVVKVGGQGRTSVPGAVVESYGDRYPSKLPGGSLEGPLPAGPDDKPKKDSETQKYDPNNPQANPENYDPNRVKIPEKQIEPDDLPPPEDKKKPKKK
;
A
#
# COMPACT_ATOMS: atom_id res chain seq x y z
N MET A 1 -31.10 5.49 -63.01
CA MET A 1 -30.29 6.04 -61.90
C MET A 1 -30.25 5.02 -60.79
N ARG A 2 -29.10 4.36 -60.56
CA ARG A 2 -28.93 3.39 -59.46
C ARG A 2 -28.49 4.14 -58.21
N LEU A 3 -29.32 4.14 -57.17
CA LEU A 3 -28.96 4.64 -55.85
C LEU A 3 -27.87 3.74 -55.25
N VAL A 4 -26.72 4.33 -54.96
CA VAL A 4 -25.66 3.70 -54.16
C VAL A 4 -25.98 3.98 -52.70
N LEU A 5 -26.36 2.94 -51.97
CA LEU A 5 -26.58 2.99 -50.52
C LEU A 5 -25.21 2.93 -49.83
N VAL A 6 -24.73 4.06 -49.31
CA VAL A 6 -23.49 4.11 -48.51
C VAL A 6 -23.83 3.66 -47.09
N ALA A 7 -23.41 2.44 -46.74
CA ALA A 7 -23.50 1.92 -45.39
C ALA A 7 -22.46 2.63 -44.50
N LEU A 8 -22.95 3.50 -43.60
CA LEU A 8 -22.17 4.15 -42.57
C LEU A 8 -21.84 3.11 -41.48
N VAL A 9 -20.65 2.52 -41.53
CA VAL A 9 -20.15 1.64 -40.47
C VAL A 9 -19.77 2.52 -39.28
N LEU A 10 -20.66 2.62 -38.29
CA LEU A 10 -20.35 3.18 -36.98
C LEU A 10 -19.34 2.24 -36.30
N LEU A 11 -18.07 2.64 -36.32
CA LEU A 11 -17.04 2.09 -35.45
C LEU A 11 -17.46 2.36 -34.00
N VAL A 12 -18.14 1.40 -33.39
CA VAL A 12 -18.19 1.28 -31.94
C VAL A 12 -16.76 1.00 -31.52
N GLY A 13 -16.02 2.07 -31.20
CA GLY A 13 -14.72 1.95 -30.58
C GLY A 13 -14.92 1.22 -29.28
N CYS A 14 -14.66 -0.09 -29.27
CA CYS A 14 -14.48 -0.86 -28.06
C CYS A 14 -13.42 -0.11 -27.25
N GLY A 15 -13.87 0.59 -26.20
CA GLY A 15 -13.01 1.20 -25.19
C GLY A 15 -12.30 0.09 -24.43
N GLY A 16 -11.31 -0.52 -25.10
CA GLY A 16 -10.47 -1.55 -24.53
C GLY A 16 -9.78 -1.02 -23.30
N GLN A 17 -9.59 -1.91 -22.33
CA GLN A 17 -8.84 -1.62 -21.11
C GLN A 17 -7.51 -0.95 -21.48
N LYS A 18 -7.21 0.21 -20.88
CA LYS A 18 -5.95 0.91 -21.17
C LYS A 18 -4.79 -0.03 -20.80
N PRO A 19 -3.75 -0.13 -21.64
CA PRO A 19 -2.66 -1.05 -21.36
C PRO A 19 -1.92 -0.65 -20.08
N VAL A 20 -1.48 -1.67 -19.35
CA VAL A 20 -0.62 -1.51 -18.18
C VAL A 20 0.76 -1.00 -18.64
N PRO A 21 1.27 0.11 -18.08
CA PRO A 21 2.60 0.63 -18.42
C PRO A 21 3.71 -0.37 -18.11
N LYS A 22 4.82 -0.32 -18.85
CA LYS A 22 5.97 -1.20 -18.64
C LYS A 22 6.58 -1.07 -17.24
N ARG A 23 6.57 0.13 -16.66
CA ARG A 23 7.02 0.42 -15.29
C ARG A 23 5.86 0.52 -14.29
N LEU A 24 4.70 -0.02 -14.65
CA LEU A 24 3.44 -0.11 -13.89
C LEU A 24 2.75 1.22 -13.54
N VAL A 25 3.50 2.30 -13.39
CA VAL A 25 2.96 3.64 -13.14
C VAL A 25 2.89 4.47 -14.42
N VAL A 26 2.00 5.46 -14.44
CA VAL A 26 1.86 6.37 -15.57
C VAL A 26 2.91 7.48 -15.44
N GLU A 27 3.87 7.50 -16.35
CA GLU A 27 4.93 8.53 -16.34
C GLU A 27 4.58 9.68 -17.29
N GLY A 28 3.48 10.35 -16.97
CA GLY A 28 2.95 11.46 -17.75
C GLY A 28 1.82 12.15 -17.01
N ASP A 29 1.45 13.33 -17.50
CA ASP A 29 0.42 14.15 -16.85
C ASP A 29 -0.95 13.47 -16.83
N LEU A 30 -1.64 13.61 -15.70
CA LEU A 30 -2.98 13.09 -15.46
C LEU A 30 -3.96 14.26 -15.25
N GLY A 31 -4.41 14.86 -16.35
CA GLY A 31 -5.26 16.05 -16.31
C GLY A 31 -4.54 17.24 -15.67
N SER A 32 -5.03 17.70 -14.51
CA SER A 32 -4.42 18.79 -13.73
C SER A 32 -3.26 18.33 -12.83
N TRP A 33 -2.88 17.06 -12.89
CA TRP A 33 -1.78 16.48 -12.10
C TRP A 33 -0.55 16.28 -12.98
N LYS A 34 0.52 16.98 -12.64
CA LYS A 34 1.78 17.03 -13.36
C LYS A 34 2.73 16.00 -12.83
N TYR A 35 3.21 15.13 -13.72
CA TYR A 35 4.17 14.11 -13.35
C TYR A 35 5.49 14.73 -12.87
N ARG A 36 6.10 14.11 -11.85
CA ARG A 36 7.36 14.58 -11.27
C ARG A 36 8.44 13.53 -11.16
N ARG A 37 8.09 12.37 -10.62
CA ARG A 37 9.10 11.40 -10.23
C ARG A 37 8.58 10.00 -10.38
N PHE A 38 9.45 9.12 -10.85
CA PHE A 38 9.34 7.67 -10.78
C PHE A 38 10.31 7.14 -9.74
N GLN A 39 9.89 6.10 -9.00
CA GLN A 39 10.73 5.30 -8.13
C GLN A 39 10.37 3.83 -8.31
N GLY A 40 11.34 2.96 -8.60
CA GLY A 40 11.08 1.53 -8.73
C GLY A 40 12.23 0.80 -9.45
N PRO A 41 12.35 -0.52 -9.24
CA PRO A 41 11.56 -1.33 -8.31
C PRO A 41 11.93 -1.08 -6.84
N LEU A 42 10.94 -1.11 -5.95
CA LEU A 42 11.05 -1.02 -4.50
C LEU A 42 10.54 -2.33 -3.89
N LEU A 43 11.08 -2.74 -2.75
CA LEU A 43 10.48 -3.83 -1.98
C LEU A 43 9.23 -3.29 -1.27
N ASP A 44 8.05 -3.82 -1.60
CA ASP A 44 6.84 -3.52 -0.83
C ASP A 44 6.72 -4.49 0.34
N VAL A 45 6.54 -3.94 1.53
CA VAL A 45 6.36 -4.69 2.77
C VAL A 45 4.97 -4.44 3.37
N GLU A 46 4.16 -3.57 2.79
CA GLU A 46 2.84 -3.22 3.32
C GLU A 46 1.84 -4.37 3.15
N VAL A 47 1.76 -4.93 1.94
CA VAL A 47 0.95 -6.12 1.62
C VAL A 47 1.90 -7.30 1.41
N TRP A 48 2.20 -7.98 2.51
CA TRP A 48 3.02 -9.19 2.49
C TRP A 48 2.18 -10.41 2.10
N ILE A 49 2.70 -11.24 1.20
CA ILE A 49 2.07 -12.51 0.79
C ILE A 49 3.14 -13.60 0.84
N ALA A 50 2.93 -14.64 1.64
CA ALA A 50 3.90 -15.72 1.74
C ALA A 50 4.22 -16.37 0.39
N ASN A 51 5.52 -16.49 0.08
CA ASN A 51 6.04 -17.05 -1.17
C ASN A 51 5.55 -16.34 -2.45
N ASN A 52 5.15 -15.09 -2.35
CA ASN A 52 4.72 -14.25 -3.48
C ASN A 52 5.22 -12.82 -3.26
N LYS A 53 6.48 -12.57 -3.62
CA LYS A 53 7.17 -11.31 -3.33
C LYS A 53 6.54 -10.15 -4.11
N GLY A 54 6.28 -9.04 -3.42
CA GLY A 54 5.80 -7.80 -4.02
C GLY A 54 6.94 -6.88 -4.47
N GLU A 55 6.85 -6.39 -5.71
CA GLU A 55 7.71 -5.33 -6.25
C GLU A 55 6.88 -4.07 -6.49
N ALA A 56 7.19 -3.00 -5.75
CA ALA A 56 6.50 -1.71 -5.84
C ALA A 56 7.15 -0.76 -6.84
N TYR A 57 6.30 -0.05 -7.57
CA TYR A 57 6.65 1.02 -8.47
C TYR A 57 5.82 2.24 -8.09
N SER A 58 6.47 3.36 -7.85
CA SER A 58 5.85 4.60 -7.39
C SER A 58 5.99 5.72 -8.41
N ALA A 59 4.94 6.52 -8.56
CA ALA A 59 4.94 7.78 -9.26
C ALA A 59 4.38 8.90 -8.37
N SER A 60 5.02 10.07 -8.42
CA SER A 60 4.57 11.27 -7.73
C SER A 60 4.08 12.30 -8.74
N TYR A 61 2.97 12.96 -8.43
CA TYR A 61 2.38 14.03 -9.22
C TYR A 61 2.09 15.25 -8.36
N ILE A 62 2.18 16.44 -8.93
CA ILE A 62 1.77 17.67 -8.27
C ILE A 62 0.64 18.38 -9.00
N THR A 63 -0.10 19.25 -8.34
CA THR A 63 -1.09 20.09 -9.04
C THR A 63 -0.43 21.06 -10.02
N SER A 64 -1.09 21.33 -11.15
CA SER A 64 -0.68 22.40 -12.07
C SER A 64 -0.57 23.76 -11.37
N ASP A 65 -1.36 24.02 -10.33
CA ASP A 65 -1.31 25.28 -9.59
C ASP A 65 -0.06 25.39 -8.71
N ALA A 66 0.39 24.29 -8.10
CA ALA A 66 1.66 24.26 -7.37
C ALA A 66 2.86 24.45 -8.31
N GLU A 67 2.80 23.88 -9.51
CA GLU A 67 3.79 24.13 -10.56
C GLU A 67 3.84 25.63 -10.92
N LYS A 68 2.70 26.25 -11.21
CA LYS A 68 2.62 27.68 -11.54
C LYS A 68 3.08 28.59 -10.40
N ARG A 69 2.74 28.23 -9.16
CA ARG A 69 3.14 28.97 -7.96
C ARG A 69 4.64 28.83 -7.66
N GLY A 70 5.31 27.81 -8.21
CA GLY A 70 6.71 27.48 -7.88
C GLY A 70 6.90 26.97 -6.45
N LYS A 71 5.82 26.59 -5.76
CA LYS A 71 5.83 26.08 -4.38
C LYS A 71 4.87 24.91 -4.26
N ILE A 72 5.41 23.78 -3.80
CA ILE A 72 4.69 22.53 -3.54
C ILE A 72 4.42 22.43 -2.03
N GLU A 73 3.16 22.30 -1.67
CA GLU A 73 2.73 21.95 -0.31
C GLU A 73 2.26 20.49 -0.28
N ASP A 74 2.15 19.87 0.90
CA ASP A 74 1.78 18.45 1.02
C ASP A 74 0.46 18.14 0.30
N LYS A 75 -0.54 19.03 0.42
CA LYS A 75 -1.83 18.91 -0.27
C LYS A 75 -1.73 18.91 -1.80
N ASP A 76 -0.66 19.50 -2.33
CA ASP A 76 -0.43 19.62 -3.76
C ASP A 76 0.25 18.38 -4.34
N LEU A 77 0.68 17.42 -3.52
CA LEU A 77 1.33 16.18 -3.92
C LEU A 77 0.34 15.00 -3.86
N VAL A 78 0.46 14.08 -4.81
CA VAL A 78 -0.16 12.75 -4.73
C VAL A 78 0.84 11.70 -5.19
N ASN A 79 0.92 10.61 -4.45
CA ASN A 79 1.73 9.46 -4.78
C ASN A 79 0.83 8.32 -5.23
N VAL A 80 1.32 7.56 -6.19
CA VAL A 80 0.71 6.31 -6.63
C VAL A 80 1.76 5.22 -6.53
N THR A 81 1.48 4.19 -5.74
CA THR A 81 2.27 2.97 -5.70
C THR A 81 1.47 1.84 -6.34
N VAL A 82 2.09 1.13 -7.27
CA VAL A 82 1.59 -0.13 -7.81
C VAL A 82 2.56 -1.23 -7.42
N THR A 83 2.08 -2.14 -6.60
CA THR A 83 2.83 -3.34 -6.20
C THR A 83 2.43 -4.49 -7.12
N SER A 84 3.40 -5.12 -7.77
CA SER A 84 3.22 -6.31 -8.59
C SER A 84 3.65 -7.55 -7.85
N TYR A 85 2.88 -8.62 -8.04
CA TYR A 85 3.12 -9.95 -7.53
C TYR A 85 3.26 -10.94 -8.69
N GLU A 86 3.94 -12.04 -8.46
CA GLU A 86 4.07 -13.11 -9.46
C GLU A 86 2.72 -13.84 -9.66
N LYS A 87 1.98 -14.04 -8.57
CA LYS A 87 0.73 -14.82 -8.55
C LYS A 87 -0.43 -13.98 -8.01
N PRO A 88 -1.68 -14.23 -8.46
CA PRO A 88 -2.85 -13.51 -7.94
C PRO A 88 -3.29 -14.01 -6.56
N ASP A 89 -2.83 -15.19 -6.15
CA ASP A 89 -3.21 -15.81 -4.89
C ASP A 89 -2.75 -14.95 -3.71
N GLY A 90 -3.67 -14.72 -2.76
CA GLY A 90 -3.42 -13.92 -1.56
C GLY A 90 -3.58 -12.41 -1.76
N VAL A 91 -3.49 -11.87 -2.98
CA VAL A 91 -3.49 -10.41 -3.24
C VAL A 91 -4.71 -9.72 -2.63
N VAL A 92 -5.91 -10.24 -2.89
CA VAL A 92 -7.14 -9.65 -2.36
C VAL A 92 -7.24 -9.86 -0.84
N ARG A 93 -6.95 -11.08 -0.36
CA ARG A 93 -7.06 -11.45 1.05
C ARG A 93 -6.15 -10.60 1.94
N GLU A 94 -4.88 -10.50 1.59
CA GLU A 94 -3.88 -9.77 2.38
C GLU A 94 -4.09 -8.25 2.32
N THR A 95 -4.55 -7.72 1.17
CA THR A 95 -5.01 -6.32 1.08
C THR A 95 -6.14 -6.04 2.07
N VAL A 96 -7.16 -6.91 2.12
CA VAL A 96 -8.29 -6.76 3.05
C VAL A 96 -7.84 -6.91 4.51
N LYS A 97 -6.92 -7.84 4.81
CA LYS A 97 -6.36 -7.99 6.16
C LYS A 97 -5.59 -6.75 6.62
N LEU A 98 -4.74 -6.18 5.77
CA LEU A 98 -4.03 -4.92 6.04
C LEU A 98 -5.02 -3.82 6.41
N VAL A 99 -6.04 -3.62 5.58
CA VAL A 99 -6.99 -2.51 5.74
C VAL A 99 -7.89 -2.70 6.96
N ARG A 100 -8.32 -3.94 7.26
CA ARG A 100 -9.06 -4.24 8.49
C ARG A 100 -8.22 -4.00 9.75
N ARG A 101 -6.92 -4.31 9.71
CA ARG A 101 -5.99 -3.97 10.81
C ARG A 101 -5.89 -2.46 10.98
N LEU A 102 -5.75 -1.70 9.89
CA LEU A 102 -5.73 -0.23 9.96
C LEU A 102 -7.03 0.33 10.55
N ALA A 103 -8.19 -0.24 10.22
CA ALA A 103 -9.48 0.15 10.81
C ALA A 103 -9.55 -0.06 12.34
N GLN A 104 -8.70 -0.94 12.90
CA GLN A 104 -8.59 -1.18 14.34
C GLN A 104 -7.56 -0.26 15.01
N GLU A 105 -6.72 0.42 14.24
CA GLU A 105 -5.73 1.38 14.75
C GLU A 105 -6.38 2.72 15.06
N LYS A 106 -6.07 3.28 16.24
CA LYS A 106 -6.61 4.56 16.66
C LYS A 106 -6.13 5.68 15.72
N GLY A 107 -7.07 6.35 15.06
CA GLY A 107 -6.80 7.51 14.21
C GLY A 107 -7.00 7.28 12.72
N TYR A 108 -7.27 6.04 12.30
CA TYR A 108 -7.68 5.75 10.94
C TYR A 108 -9.18 5.53 10.85
N GLN A 109 -9.78 6.15 9.84
CA GLN A 109 -11.10 5.81 9.35
C GLN A 109 -10.94 5.06 8.02
N VAL A 110 -11.62 3.94 7.89
CA VAL A 110 -11.55 3.07 6.72
C VAL A 110 -12.95 2.80 6.22
N ASP A 111 -13.19 3.06 4.93
CA ASP A 111 -14.47 2.81 4.28
C ASP A 111 -14.29 2.07 2.94
N GLU A 112 -15.36 1.48 2.42
CA GLU A 112 -15.42 0.95 1.07
C GLU A 112 -16.23 1.91 0.20
N GLU A 113 -15.61 2.50 -0.82
CA GLU A 113 -16.24 3.49 -1.69
C GLU A 113 -16.05 3.15 -3.18
N LYS A 114 -16.91 3.71 -4.02
CA LYS A 114 -16.75 3.67 -5.47
C LYS A 114 -16.31 5.04 -5.98
N ILE A 115 -15.03 5.17 -6.33
CA ILE A 115 -14.42 6.42 -6.78
C ILE A 115 -14.12 6.31 -8.27
N SER A 116 -14.72 7.19 -9.08
CA SER A 116 -14.55 7.21 -10.55
C SER A 116 -14.72 5.83 -11.20
N GLY A 117 -15.75 5.07 -10.76
CA GLY A 117 -16.01 3.73 -11.28
C GLY A 117 -15.24 2.58 -10.60
N VAL A 118 -14.19 2.89 -9.83
CA VAL A 118 -13.34 1.91 -9.14
C VAL A 118 -13.86 1.67 -7.73
N ARG A 119 -14.18 0.41 -7.39
CA ARG A 119 -14.45 0.02 -6.00
C ARG A 119 -13.12 -0.07 -5.25
N ALA A 120 -12.95 0.71 -4.21
CA ALA A 120 -11.70 0.80 -3.49
C ALA A 120 -11.92 0.98 -1.98
N LEU A 121 -10.87 0.73 -1.22
CA LEU A 121 -10.79 0.95 0.21
C LEU A 121 -10.25 2.36 0.43
N THR A 122 -11.03 3.26 1.03
CA THR A 122 -10.59 4.59 1.43
C THR A 122 -10.02 4.50 2.85
N ILE A 123 -8.89 5.16 3.09
CA ILE A 123 -8.18 5.18 4.36
C ILE A 123 -7.86 6.64 4.66
N LYS A 124 -8.44 7.18 5.73
CA LYS A 124 -8.23 8.56 6.18
C LYS A 124 -7.54 8.51 7.53
N GLY A 125 -6.33 9.08 7.60
CA GLY A 125 -5.54 9.18 8.81
C GLY A 125 -5.31 10.63 9.23
N PRO A 126 -4.52 10.86 10.29
CA PRO A 126 -4.12 12.20 10.69
C PRO A 126 -3.34 12.91 9.57
N ALA A 127 -3.96 13.91 8.96
CA ALA A 127 -3.41 14.67 7.84
C ALA A 127 -3.00 13.83 6.62
N GLU A 128 -3.65 12.70 6.36
CA GLU A 128 -3.43 11.92 5.14
C GLU A 128 -4.69 11.23 4.64
N ALA A 129 -4.72 11.00 3.32
CA ALA A 129 -5.80 10.27 2.67
C ALA A 129 -5.21 9.34 1.61
N TRP A 130 -5.64 8.08 1.68
CA TRP A 130 -5.23 7.01 0.78
C TRP A 130 -6.45 6.26 0.24
N VAL A 131 -6.30 5.72 -0.96
CA VAL A 131 -7.25 4.84 -1.63
C VAL A 131 -6.47 3.65 -2.13
N MET A 132 -6.95 2.44 -1.84
CA MET A 132 -6.27 1.20 -2.19
C MET A 132 -7.23 0.19 -2.81
N TRP A 133 -6.78 -0.54 -3.83
CA TRP A 133 -7.53 -1.67 -4.36
C TRP A 133 -6.63 -2.77 -4.93
N PRO A 134 -7.00 -4.05 -4.76
CA PRO A 134 -6.35 -5.16 -5.44
C PRO A 134 -6.84 -5.29 -6.89
N SER A 135 -5.95 -5.68 -7.80
CA SER A 135 -6.21 -5.89 -9.23
C SER A 135 -5.40 -7.08 -9.77
N LYS A 136 -6.01 -8.27 -9.84
CA LYS A 136 -5.37 -9.53 -10.26
C LYS A 136 -4.07 -9.78 -9.47
N THR A 137 -2.91 -9.56 -10.10
CA THR A 137 -1.57 -9.72 -9.53
C THR A 137 -0.99 -8.41 -9.00
N HIS A 138 -1.81 -7.38 -8.80
CA HIS A 138 -1.35 -6.06 -8.37
C HIS A 138 -2.15 -5.53 -7.18
N VAL A 139 -1.54 -4.63 -6.42
CA VAL A 139 -2.23 -3.73 -5.49
C VAL A 139 -1.90 -2.31 -5.90
N VAL A 140 -2.93 -1.47 -6.05
CA VAL A 140 -2.77 -0.05 -6.35
C VAL A 140 -3.10 0.73 -5.10
N LYS A 141 -2.23 1.67 -4.74
CA LYS A 141 -2.38 2.62 -3.63
C LYS A 141 -2.17 4.03 -4.16
N VAL A 142 -3.14 4.90 -3.97
CA VAL A 142 -3.13 6.31 -4.41
C VAL A 142 -3.39 7.19 -3.19
N GLY A 143 -2.59 8.22 -2.97
CA GLY A 143 -2.83 9.14 -1.87
C GLY A 143 -1.62 9.96 -1.47
N GLY A 144 -1.68 10.52 -0.27
CA GLY A 144 -0.58 11.32 0.27
C GLY A 144 -0.95 12.07 1.54
N GLN A 145 0.07 12.67 2.13
CA GLN A 145 -0.04 13.55 3.29
C GLN A 145 -0.60 14.93 2.91
N GLY A 146 -1.04 15.69 3.91
CA GLY A 146 -1.64 17.02 3.76
C GLY A 146 -3.02 17.02 3.11
N ARG A 147 -3.71 15.88 3.05
CA ARG A 147 -4.95 15.73 2.27
C ARG A 147 -6.07 15.06 3.06
N THR A 148 -7.30 15.50 2.78
CA THR A 148 -8.54 14.91 3.32
C THR A 148 -9.21 13.95 2.32
N SER A 149 -8.80 14.00 1.05
CA SER A 149 -9.33 13.13 -0.01
C SER A 149 -8.31 12.88 -1.13
N VAL A 150 -8.47 11.74 -1.80
CA VAL A 150 -7.67 11.35 -2.96
C VAL A 150 -8.32 11.89 -4.25
N PRO A 151 -7.56 12.48 -5.19
CA PRO A 151 -8.13 13.05 -6.41
C PRO A 151 -8.66 11.96 -7.35
N GLY A 152 -9.96 12.00 -7.63
CA GLY A 152 -10.66 10.98 -8.44
C GLY A 152 -10.10 10.79 -9.85
N ALA A 153 -9.56 11.84 -10.49
CA ALA A 153 -8.93 11.73 -11.81
C ALA A 153 -7.68 10.82 -11.82
N VAL A 154 -6.93 10.80 -10.72
CA VAL A 154 -5.77 9.89 -10.59
C VAL A 154 -6.26 8.47 -10.36
N VAL A 155 -7.27 8.28 -9.51
CA VAL A 155 -7.91 6.98 -9.28
C VAL A 155 -8.48 6.40 -10.57
N GLU A 156 -9.19 7.21 -11.37
CA GLU A 156 -9.75 6.82 -12.66
C GLU A 156 -8.66 6.35 -13.64
N SER A 157 -7.60 7.14 -13.80
CA SER A 157 -6.51 6.82 -14.72
C SER A 157 -5.85 5.47 -14.40
N TYR A 158 -5.69 5.15 -13.12
CA TYR A 158 -5.16 3.85 -12.70
C TYR A 158 -6.23 2.76 -12.72
N GLY A 159 -7.47 3.07 -12.39
CA GLY A 159 -8.61 2.14 -12.45
C GLY A 159 -8.85 1.55 -13.84
N ASP A 160 -8.71 2.37 -14.88
CA ASP A 160 -8.81 1.95 -16.28
C ASP A 160 -7.76 0.89 -16.66
N ARG A 161 -6.63 0.85 -15.96
CA ARG A 161 -5.48 -0.03 -16.22
C ARG A 161 -5.47 -1.23 -15.28
N TYR A 162 -5.91 -1.00 -14.04
CA TYR A 162 -5.95 -1.93 -12.93
C TYR A 162 -7.37 -2.07 -12.37
N PRO A 163 -8.27 -2.79 -13.06
CA PRO A 163 -9.65 -2.95 -12.60
C PRO A 163 -9.71 -3.64 -11.23
N SER A 164 -10.45 -3.05 -10.31
CA SER A 164 -10.60 -3.57 -8.95
C SER A 164 -11.16 -5.01 -8.93
N LYS A 165 -10.56 -5.83 -8.08
CA LYS A 165 -11.00 -7.17 -7.70
C LYS A 165 -11.52 -7.24 -6.26
N LEU A 166 -11.75 -6.09 -5.65
CA LEU A 166 -12.30 -6.00 -4.31
C LEU A 166 -13.76 -6.50 -4.31
N PRO A 167 -14.12 -7.53 -3.52
CA PRO A 167 -15.51 -7.93 -3.35
C PRO A 167 -16.29 -6.86 -2.55
N GLY A 168 -17.61 -6.79 -2.75
CA GLY A 168 -18.44 -5.92 -1.93
C GLY A 168 -18.52 -6.42 -0.48
N GLY A 169 -18.51 -5.49 0.48
CA GLY A 169 -18.55 -5.82 1.91
C GLY A 169 -17.21 -6.36 2.41
N SER A 170 -16.11 -5.92 1.80
CA SER A 170 -14.76 -6.40 2.12
C SER A 170 -14.32 -6.06 3.55
N LEU A 171 -14.94 -5.08 4.21
CA LEU A 171 -14.60 -4.71 5.58
C LEU A 171 -15.32 -5.56 6.64
N GLU A 172 -16.53 -6.05 6.33
CA GLU A 172 -17.42 -6.71 7.30
C GLU A 172 -17.65 -8.21 7.00
N GLY A 173 -17.50 -8.62 5.75
CA GLY A 173 -17.76 -9.99 5.30
C GLY A 173 -16.71 -11.03 5.73
N PRO A 174 -16.85 -12.29 5.31
CA PRO A 174 -15.78 -13.27 5.46
C PRO A 174 -14.51 -12.80 4.72
N LEU A 175 -13.34 -13.17 5.22
CA LEU A 175 -12.10 -12.88 4.51
C LEU A 175 -12.11 -13.57 3.14
N PRO A 176 -11.65 -12.89 2.07
CA PRO A 176 -11.52 -13.48 0.75
C PRO A 176 -10.68 -14.77 0.78
N ALA A 177 -10.99 -15.71 -0.11
CA ALA A 177 -10.25 -16.97 -0.21
C ALA A 177 -8.74 -16.74 -0.42
N GLY A 178 -7.94 -17.62 0.17
CA GLY A 178 -6.48 -17.58 0.09
C GLY A 178 -5.85 -18.34 1.25
N PRO A 179 -4.57 -18.70 1.14
CA PRO A 179 -3.85 -19.31 2.24
C PRO A 179 -3.88 -18.40 3.48
N ASP A 180 -4.00 -19.00 4.65
CA ASP A 180 -3.67 -18.29 5.88
C ASP A 180 -2.15 -18.22 6.00
N ASP A 181 -1.61 -17.01 5.96
CA ASP A 181 -0.27 -16.73 6.43
C ASP A 181 -0.26 -16.93 7.95
N LYS A 182 -0.18 -18.20 8.38
CA LYS A 182 0.29 -18.51 9.72
C LYS A 182 1.73 -18.01 9.78
N PRO A 183 2.14 -17.27 10.83
CA PRO A 183 3.55 -16.97 11.02
C PRO A 183 4.28 -18.30 10.95
N LYS A 184 5.18 -18.45 9.97
CA LYS A 184 6.09 -19.59 9.99
C LYS A 184 6.80 -19.48 11.32
N LYS A 185 6.78 -20.58 12.08
CA LYS A 185 7.64 -20.76 13.25
C LYS A 185 9.06 -21.00 12.74
N ASP A 186 9.59 -20.05 11.97
CA ASP A 186 10.98 -20.06 11.51
C ASP A 186 11.79 -19.52 12.68
N SER A 187 11.93 -20.35 13.70
CA SER A 187 13.16 -20.39 14.50
C SER A 187 14.25 -21.04 13.65
N GLU A 188 14.55 -20.47 12.49
CA GLU A 188 15.92 -20.49 12.02
C GLU A 188 16.57 -19.30 12.72
N THR A 189 17.13 -19.55 13.90
CA THR A 189 18.22 -18.72 14.41
C THR A 189 19.19 -18.55 13.25
N GLN A 190 19.15 -17.37 12.60
CA GLN A 190 20.22 -16.96 11.73
C GLN A 190 21.49 -17.18 12.54
N LYS A 191 22.37 -18.09 12.09
CA LYS A 191 23.65 -18.28 12.76
C LYS A 191 24.33 -16.91 12.75
N TYR A 192 24.61 -16.41 13.95
CA TYR A 192 25.32 -15.14 14.14
C TYR A 192 26.55 -15.12 13.21
N ASP A 193 26.64 -14.12 12.35
CA ASP A 193 27.82 -13.94 11.48
C ASP A 193 29.03 -13.64 12.39
N PRO A 194 30.03 -14.52 12.47
CA PRO A 194 31.20 -14.32 13.32
C PRO A 194 31.99 -13.05 12.98
N ASN A 195 31.85 -12.53 11.75
CA ASN A 195 32.50 -11.31 11.28
C ASN A 195 31.68 -10.05 11.54
N ASN A 196 30.45 -10.18 12.04
CA ASN A 196 29.65 -9.03 12.42
C ASN A 196 30.37 -8.32 13.57
N PRO A 197 30.61 -7.00 13.50
CA PRO A 197 31.30 -6.26 14.56
C PRO A 197 30.63 -6.57 15.89
N GLN A 198 31.39 -7.23 16.77
CA GLN A 198 30.91 -7.51 18.11
C GLN A 198 30.74 -6.18 18.82
N ALA A 199 29.62 -6.00 19.52
CA ALA A 199 29.50 -4.91 20.46
C ALA A 199 30.71 -4.97 21.39
N ASN A 200 31.47 -3.88 21.47
CA ASN A 200 32.59 -3.78 22.38
C ASN A 200 32.09 -3.06 23.65
N PRO A 201 31.59 -3.80 24.67
CA PRO A 201 31.06 -3.20 25.88
C PRO A 201 32.12 -2.40 26.66
N GLU A 202 33.41 -2.65 26.43
CA GLU A 202 34.51 -1.92 27.08
C GLU A 202 34.68 -0.50 26.51
N ASN A 203 34.24 -0.28 25.27
CA ASN A 203 34.23 1.04 24.62
C ASN A 203 32.84 1.70 24.61
N TYR A 204 31.88 1.14 25.37
CA TYR A 204 30.57 1.74 25.51
C TYR A 204 30.66 2.98 26.39
N ASP A 205 30.49 4.16 25.80
CA ASP A 205 30.35 5.42 26.51
C ASP A 205 28.85 5.69 26.76
N PRO A 206 28.32 5.43 27.96
CA PRO A 206 26.91 5.64 28.28
C PRO A 206 26.48 7.11 28.11
N ASN A 207 27.42 8.06 28.12
CA ASN A 207 27.12 9.48 27.94
C ASN A 207 26.99 9.89 26.46
N ARG A 208 27.43 9.05 25.52
CA ARG A 208 27.29 9.29 24.07
C ARG A 208 25.94 8.84 23.51
N VAL A 209 25.24 7.96 24.21
CA VAL A 209 23.94 7.45 23.77
C VAL A 209 22.86 7.99 24.70
N LYS A 210 22.21 9.09 24.30
CA LYS A 210 20.98 9.56 24.95
C LYS A 210 19.85 8.64 24.53
N ILE A 211 19.62 7.57 25.30
CA ILE A 211 18.39 6.79 25.20
C ILE A 211 17.28 7.69 25.77
N PRO A 212 16.24 8.04 25.00
CA PRO A 212 15.09 8.73 25.58
C PRO A 212 14.51 7.83 26.67
N GLU A 213 14.50 8.30 27.91
CA GLU A 213 13.80 7.63 29.01
C GLU A 213 12.30 7.65 28.69
N LYS A 214 11.84 6.59 28.02
CA LYS A 214 10.43 6.29 27.99
C LYS A 214 10.10 5.85 29.42
N GLN A 215 9.40 6.70 30.16
CA GLN A 215 8.78 6.31 31.43
C GLN A 215 7.84 5.14 31.12
N ILE A 216 8.25 3.94 31.49
CA ILE A 216 7.39 2.77 31.48
C ILE A 216 6.59 2.89 32.78
N GLU A 217 5.29 3.12 32.67
CA GLU A 217 4.43 3.10 33.86
C GLU A 217 4.45 1.69 34.47
N PRO A 218 4.44 1.55 35.81
CA PRO A 218 4.59 0.26 36.50
C PRO A 218 3.59 -0.82 36.08
N ASP A 219 2.45 -0.41 35.52
CA ASP A 219 1.36 -1.30 35.09
C ASP A 219 1.64 -1.99 33.74
N ASP A 220 2.66 -1.57 32.98
CA ASP A 220 3.09 -2.20 31.72
C ASP A 220 4.12 -3.32 31.91
N LEU A 221 4.51 -3.62 33.16
CA LEU A 221 5.39 -4.75 33.45
C LEU A 221 4.56 -6.04 33.59
N PRO A 222 4.86 -7.10 32.82
CA PRO A 222 4.26 -8.40 33.08
C PRO A 222 4.62 -8.85 34.51
N PRO A 223 3.68 -9.47 35.25
CA PRO A 223 3.96 -9.93 36.60
C PRO A 223 5.14 -10.91 36.59
N PRO A 224 6.05 -10.84 37.56
CA PRO A 224 7.23 -11.69 37.59
C PRO A 224 6.81 -13.17 37.63
N GLU A 225 7.32 -13.95 36.67
CA GLU A 225 7.07 -15.39 36.61
C GLU A 225 7.54 -16.08 37.90
N ASP A 226 6.60 -16.74 38.58
CA ASP A 226 6.87 -17.61 39.72
C ASP A 226 7.89 -18.69 39.33
N LYS A 227 9.10 -18.59 39.89
CA LYS A 227 10.11 -19.63 39.81
C LYS A 227 9.58 -20.90 40.49
N LYS A 228 9.01 -21.82 39.69
CA LYS A 228 8.72 -23.19 40.11
C LYS A 228 9.99 -23.83 40.68
N LYS A 229 10.01 -24.04 42.00
CA LYS A 229 11.06 -24.81 42.67
C LYS A 229 11.10 -26.24 42.10
N PRO A 230 12.28 -26.80 41.79
CA PRO A 230 12.39 -28.18 41.34
C PRO A 230 12.03 -29.13 42.49
N LYS A 231 11.08 -30.04 42.24
CA LYS A 231 10.82 -31.20 43.11
C LYS A 231 12.07 -32.08 43.11
N LYS A 232 12.75 -32.18 44.26
CA LYS A 232 13.71 -33.27 44.50
C LYS A 232 12.94 -34.58 44.71
N LYS A 233 13.50 -35.64 44.13
CA LYS A 233 13.05 -37.03 44.25
C LYS A 233 13.02 -37.48 45.71
#